data_AF-A0A7C3Y4F5-F1
#
_entry.id   AF-A0A7C3Y4F5-F1
#
_cell.length_a   1.000
_cell.length_b   1.000
_cell.length_c   1.000
_cell.angle_alpha   90.00
_cell.angle_beta   90.00
_cell.angle_gamma   90.00
#
_symmetry.space_group_name_H-M   'P 1'
#
loop_
_entity.id
_entity.type
_entity.pdbx_description
1 polymer ?
#
loop_
_entity_poly.entity_id
_entity_poly.type
_entity_poly.pdbx_seq_one_letter_code
_entity_poly.pdbx_strand_id
1 'polypeptide(L)'
;KYGRVEKDDRTAQENTYKKTRELMDQFAEKFGTYICRELLNGCDLTTEEGQKSFKEKDMLNKICVPCVKRVVSILEEIIKNAQP
;
A
#
# COMPACT_ATOMS: atom_id res chain seq x y z
N LYS A 1 27.85 -15.50 7.06
CA LYS A 1 27.91 -14.06 6.71
C LYS A 1 26.55 -13.68 6.11
N TYR A 2 25.64 -13.09 6.89
CA TYR A 2 24.20 -12.99 6.55
C TYR A 2 23.81 -11.61 6.04
N GLY A 3 24.55 -11.07 5.08
CA GLY A 3 24.28 -9.74 4.53
C GLY A 3 24.64 -9.65 3.06
N ARG A 4 23.85 -8.83 2.33
CA ARG A 4 23.95 -8.43 0.90
C ARG A 4 25.18 -9.01 0.21
N VAL A 5 25.00 -10.03 -0.61
CA VAL A 5 26.07 -10.66 -1.37
C VAL A 5 25.86 -10.32 -2.84
N GLU A 6 26.86 -9.64 -3.43
CA GLU A 6 27.02 -9.32 -4.86
C GLU A 6 26.35 -8.08 -5.47
N LYS A 7 26.93 -7.65 -6.61
CA LYS A 7 26.66 -6.36 -7.29
C LYS A 7 25.31 -6.36 -8.01
N ASP A 8 24.87 -7.50 -8.54
CA ASP A 8 23.56 -7.65 -9.18
C ASP A 8 22.40 -7.55 -8.17
N ASP A 9 22.60 -8.03 -6.95
CA ASP A 9 21.66 -7.87 -5.83
C ASP A 9 21.38 -6.40 -5.52
N ARG A 10 22.36 -5.51 -5.73
CA ARG A 10 22.19 -4.06 -5.50
C ARG A 10 21.26 -3.45 -6.55
N THR A 11 21.45 -3.77 -7.82
CA THR A 11 20.61 -3.26 -8.91
C THR A 11 19.18 -3.78 -8.81
N ALA A 12 19.01 -5.07 -8.51
CA ALA A 12 17.70 -5.68 -8.31
C ALA A 12 16.96 -5.05 -7.11
N GLN A 13 17.68 -4.78 -6.03
CA GLN A 13 17.13 -4.12 -4.85
C GLN A 13 16.76 -2.66 -5.11
N GLU A 14 17.61 -1.89 -5.78
CA GLU A 14 17.33 -0.51 -6.15
C GLU A 14 16.08 -0.42 -7.05
N ASN A 15 15.95 -1.34 -8.01
CA ASN A 15 14.75 -1.46 -8.85
C ASN A 15 13.51 -1.79 -8.03
N THR A 16 13.61 -2.71 -7.07
CA THR A 16 12.49 -3.03 -6.16
C THR A 16 12.08 -1.81 -5.37
N TYR A 17 13.02 -1.09 -4.77
CA TYR A 17 12.72 0.12 -4.01
C TYR A 17 12.09 1.22 -4.87
N LYS A 18 12.55 1.40 -6.11
CA LYS A 18 11.95 2.35 -7.05
C LYS A 18 10.48 2.00 -7.31
N LYS A 19 10.18 0.73 -7.61
CA LYS A 19 8.81 0.26 -7.86
C LYS A 19 7.92 0.34 -6.62
N THR A 20 8.45 0.04 -5.44
CA THR A 20 7.70 0.21 -4.19
C THR A 20 7.36 1.67 -3.95
N ARG A 21 8.29 2.61 -4.16
CA ARG A 21 7.98 4.04 -4.05
C ARG A 21 6.91 4.46 -5.04
N GLU A 22 7.04 4.06 -6.30
CA GLU A 22 6.05 4.35 -7.33
C GLU A 22 4.65 3.81 -6.97
N LEU A 23 4.55 2.59 -6.44
CA LEU A 23 3.29 2.01 -5.95
C LEU A 23 2.67 2.86 -4.84
N MET A 24 3.48 3.28 -3.86
CA MET A 24 3.03 4.06 -2.72
C MET A 24 2.61 5.47 -3.12
N ASP A 25 3.36 6.10 -4.04
CA ASP A 25 3.09 7.45 -4.55
C ASP A 25 1.77 7.45 -5.35
N GLN A 26 1.58 6.50 -6.26
CA GLN A 26 0.32 6.38 -7.02
C GLN A 26 -0.88 6.03 -6.13
N PHE A 27 -0.68 5.24 -5.07
CA PHE A 27 -1.72 4.98 -4.08
C PHE A 27 -2.10 6.25 -3.32
N ALA A 28 -1.10 7.00 -2.84
CA ALA A 28 -1.31 8.26 -2.12
C ALA A 28 -1.91 9.34 -3.00
N GLU A 29 -1.57 9.42 -4.29
CA GLU A 29 -2.20 10.33 -5.24
C GLU A 29 -3.70 10.05 -5.36
N LYS A 30 -4.11 8.77 -5.33
CA LYS A 30 -5.51 8.38 -5.45
C LYS A 30 -6.31 8.55 -4.15
N PHE A 31 -5.73 8.21 -3.00
CA PHE A 31 -6.44 8.15 -1.71
C PHE A 31 -6.00 9.22 -0.70
N GLY A 32 -5.05 10.08 -1.05
CA GLY A 32 -4.49 11.14 -0.21
C GLY A 32 -3.37 10.67 0.72
N THR A 33 -3.36 9.40 1.10
CA THR A 33 -2.39 8.81 2.04
C THR A 33 -2.36 7.29 1.88
N TYR A 34 -1.31 6.65 2.38
CA TYR A 34 -1.22 5.19 2.54
C TYR A 34 -1.31 4.75 4.02
N ILE A 35 -1.56 5.68 4.94
CA ILE A 35 -1.68 5.40 6.37
C ILE A 35 -3.13 5.00 6.69
N CYS A 36 -3.35 3.76 7.13
CA CYS A 36 -4.69 3.23 7.42
C CYS A 36 -5.51 4.11 8.38
N ARG A 37 -4.88 4.66 9.41
CA ARG A 37 -5.57 5.54 10.36
C ARG A 37 -6.11 6.80 9.68
N GLU A 38 -5.35 7.39 8.77
CA GLU A 38 -5.78 8.58 8.02
C GLU A 38 -6.86 8.22 6.99
N LEU A 39 -6.70 7.11 6.26
CA LEU A 39 -7.72 6.58 5.35
C LEU A 39 -9.07 6.35 6.05
N LEU A 40 -9.02 5.96 7.33
CA LEU A 40 -10.20 5.73 8.17
C LEU A 40 -10.62 6.96 8.98
N ASN A 41 -10.20 8.16 8.57
CA ASN A 41 -10.54 9.45 9.20
C ASN A 41 -10.25 9.46 10.72
N GLY A 42 -9.10 8.92 11.12
CA GLY A 42 -8.66 8.86 12.52
C GLY A 42 -9.16 7.66 13.31
N CYS A 43 -9.93 6.74 12.72
CA CYS A 43 -10.41 5.55 13.41
C CYS A 43 -9.24 4.67 13.91
N ASP A 44 -9.20 4.41 15.22
CA ASP A 44 -8.17 3.59 15.83
C ASP A 44 -8.65 2.14 16.07
N LEU A 45 -8.26 1.24 15.19
CA LEU A 45 -8.63 -0.18 15.24
C LEU A 45 -8.03 -0.94 16.44
N THR A 46 -7.08 -0.36 17.18
CA THR A 46 -6.55 -0.98 18.41
C THR A 46 -7.43 -0.72 19.64
N THR A 47 -8.52 0.03 19.48
CA THR A 47 -9.48 0.35 20.55
C THR A 47 -10.83 -0.31 20.30
N GLU A 48 -11.56 -0.65 21.36
CA GLU A 48 -12.92 -1.19 21.22
C GLU A 48 -13.88 -0.20 20.53
N GLU A 49 -13.76 1.10 20.86
CA GLU A 49 -14.56 2.17 20.25
C GLU A 49 -14.29 2.27 18.74
N GLY A 50 -13.02 2.27 18.33
CA GLY A 50 -12.66 2.31 16.92
C GLY A 50 -13.13 1.07 16.16
N GLN A 51 -13.01 -0.13 16.76
CA GLN A 51 -13.53 -1.36 16.16
C GLN A 51 -15.05 -1.32 15.98
N LYS A 52 -15.79 -0.77 16.96
CA LYS A 52 -17.24 -0.58 16.86
C LYS A 52 -17.60 0.40 15.75
N SER A 53 -16.99 1.58 15.74
CA SER A 53 -17.19 2.60 14.69
C SER A 53 -16.86 2.07 13.29
N PHE A 54 -15.79 1.29 13.14
CA PHE A 54 -15.40 0.67 11.88
C PHE A 54 -16.49 -0.24 11.31
N LYS A 55 -17.12 -1.05 12.17
CA LYS A 55 -18.23 -1.95 11.79
C LYS A 55 -19.50 -1.16 11.49
N GLU A 56 -19.91 -0.27 12.40
CA GLU A 56 -21.16 0.49 12.27
C GLU A 56 -21.18 1.38 11.02
N LYS A 57 -20.03 1.96 10.66
CA LYS A 57 -19.91 2.83 9.48
C LYS A 57 -19.63 2.05 8.19
N ASP A 58 -19.45 0.73 8.27
CA ASP A 58 -19.13 -0.14 7.15
C ASP A 58 -17.83 0.26 6.41
N MET A 59 -16.80 0.62 7.19
CA MET A 59 -15.54 1.14 6.66
C MET A 59 -14.75 0.09 5.89
N LEU A 60 -14.92 -1.21 6.21
CA LEU A 60 -14.31 -2.29 5.45
C LEU A 60 -14.70 -2.21 3.96
N ASN A 61 -16.00 -2.17 3.68
CA ASN A 61 -16.51 -2.20 2.33
C ASN A 61 -16.38 -0.84 1.63
N LYS A 62 -16.54 0.26 2.38
CA LYS A 62 -16.49 1.61 1.80
C LYS A 62 -15.09 2.16 1.59
N ILE A 63 -14.10 1.70 2.38
CA ILE A 63 -12.74 2.26 2.37
C ILE A 63 -11.72 1.17 2.03
N CYS A 64 -11.60 0.12 2.85
CA CYS A 64 -10.53 -0.87 2.69
C CYS A 64 -10.65 -1.67 1.39
N VAL A 65 -11.84 -2.14 1.02
CA VAL A 65 -12.05 -2.92 -0.20
C VAL A 65 -11.67 -2.12 -1.47
N PRO A 66 -12.12 -0.86 -1.65
CA PRO A 66 -11.65 -0.02 -2.75
C PRO A 66 -10.14 0.22 -2.76
N CYS A 67 -9.53 0.43 -1.58
CA CYS A 67 -8.08 0.60 -1.45
C CYS A 67 -7.33 -0.65 -1.97
N VAL A 68 -7.72 -1.84 -1.50
CA VAL A 68 -7.08 -3.10 -1.90
C VAL A 68 -7.29 -3.37 -3.40
N LYS A 69 -8.49 -3.14 -3.93
CA LYS A 69 -8.74 -3.29 -5.37
C LYS A 69 -7.83 -2.38 -6.19
N ARG A 70 -7.69 -1.11 -5.80
CA ARG A 70 -6.87 -0.16 -6.55
C ARG A 70 -5.39 -0.44 -6.43
N VAL A 71 -4.87 -0.79 -5.25
CA VAL A 71 -3.43 -1.07 -5.08
C VAL A 71 -3.01 -2.28 -5.91
N VAL A 72 -3.88 -3.30 -6.04
CA VAL A 72 -3.64 -4.43 -6.94
C VAL A 72 -3.57 -3.98 -8.40
N SER A 73 -4.49 -3.13 -8.87
CA SER A 73 -4.43 -2.59 -10.23
C SER A 73 -3.15 -1.78 -10.48
N ILE A 74 -2.75 -0.91 -9.55
CA ILE A 74 -1.50 -0.13 -9.66
C ILE A 74 -0.29 -1.08 -9.72
N LEU A 75 -0.26 -2.10 -8.88
CA LEU A 75 0.83 -3.08 -8.87
C LEU A 75 0.92 -3.83 -10.20
N GLU A 76 -0.22 -4.27 -10.76
CA GLU A 76 -0.27 -4.91 -12.07
C GLU A 76 0.22 -3.98 -13.19
N GLU A 77 -0.15 -2.69 -13.16
CA GLU A 77 0.33 -1.67 -14.09
C GLU A 77 1.87 -1.53 -14.00
N ILE A 78 2.43 -1.41 -12.78
CA ILE A 78 3.89 -1.29 -12.55
C ILE A 78 4.67 -2.54 -12.97
N ILE A 79 4.09 -3.73 -12.81
CA ILE A 79 4.71 -5.00 -13.23
C ILE A 79 4.64 -5.17 -14.75
N LYS A 80 3.51 -4.86 -15.39
CA LYS A 80 3.36 -4.95 -16.85
C LYS A 80 4.28 -3.97 -17.58
N ASN A 81 4.41 -2.74 -17.06
CA ASN A 81 5.32 -1.73 -17.58
C ASN A 81 6.80 -2.05 -17.34
N ALA A 82 7.12 -3.15 -16.63
CA ALA A 82 8.47 -3.60 -16.35
C ALA A 82 9.03 -4.63 -17.33
N GLN A 83 8.22 -5.08 -18.31
CA GLN A 83 8.66 -6.00 -19.34
C GLN A 83 9.37 -5.21 -20.46
N PRO A 84 10.51 -5.69 -20.99
CA PRO A 84 11.11 -5.15 -22.20
C PRO A 84 10.24 -5.39 -23.44
#